data_AF-A0A7W9A3Q7-F1
#
_entry.id   AF-A0A7W9A3Q7-F1
#
_cell.length_a   1.000
_cell.length_b   1.000
_cell.length_c   1.000
_cell.angle_alpha   90.00
_cell.angle_beta   90.00
_cell.angle_gamma   90.00
#
_symmetry.space_group_name_H-M   'P 1'
#
loop_
_entity.id
_entity.type
_entity.pdbx_description
1 polymer ?
#
loop_
_entity_poly.entity_id
_entity_poly.type
_entity_poly.pdbx_seq_one_letter_code
_entity_poly.pdbx_strand_id
1 'polypeptide(L)'
;MSSLISSLIMAASLSVSSPTIALQDPVSQADRNDLECIALFALMASDPAEQVSGSVGMVYYLGRLEGRNPGTDQVRRFYTWASTYTDAEIGAMIERAAPRCGREMQTLGNTMITVGREMSQGS
;
A
#
# COMPACT_ATOMS: atom_id res chain seq x y z
N MET A 1 -23.49 -61.81 39.13
CA MET A 1 -22.16 -61.85 39.77
C MET A 1 -21.16 -61.63 38.65
N SER A 2 -20.93 -60.38 38.25
CA SER A 2 -19.84 -59.50 38.71
C SER A 2 -18.54 -59.70 37.91
N SER A 3 -17.93 -58.55 37.55
CA SER A 3 -16.58 -58.29 36.98
C SER A 3 -16.64 -57.90 35.49
N LEU A 4 -16.72 -56.61 35.09
CA LEU A 4 -15.78 -55.46 35.25
C LEU A 4 -14.37 -55.73 34.70
N ILE A 5 -14.06 -55.25 33.49
CA ILE A 5 -12.69 -54.86 33.09
C ILE A 5 -12.72 -53.64 32.15
N SER A 6 -12.41 -52.49 32.76
CA SER A 6 -11.64 -51.33 32.29
C SER A 6 -11.54 -51.02 30.79
N SER A 7 -12.16 -49.92 30.37
CA SER A 7 -11.77 -49.17 29.18
C SER A 7 -10.92 -47.97 29.60
N LEU A 8 -9.63 -48.02 29.22
CA LEU A 8 -8.64 -46.95 29.40
C LEU A 8 -9.06 -45.75 28.52
N ILE A 9 -9.38 -44.61 29.14
CA ILE A 9 -9.62 -43.35 28.43
C ILE A 9 -8.26 -42.75 28.10
N MET A 10 -7.85 -42.85 26.82
CA MET A 10 -6.66 -42.17 26.32
C MET A 10 -7.01 -40.70 26.06
N ALA A 11 -6.82 -39.86 27.08
CA ALA A 11 -6.95 -38.41 26.98
C ALA A 11 -5.79 -37.87 26.12
N ALA A 12 -6.01 -37.78 24.82
CA ALA A 12 -5.15 -37.01 23.93
C ALA A 12 -5.36 -35.52 24.24
N SER A 13 -4.40 -34.93 24.94
CA SER A 13 -4.29 -33.51 25.21
C SER A 13 -4.30 -32.71 23.91
N LEU A 14 -5.43 -32.08 23.61
CA LEU A 14 -5.54 -31.01 22.61
C LEU A 14 -4.73 -29.83 23.11
N SER A 15 -3.47 -29.74 22.69
CA SER A 15 -2.68 -28.52 22.78
C SER A 15 -3.40 -27.45 21.97
N VAL A 16 -4.18 -26.61 22.65
CA VAL A 16 -4.72 -25.37 22.09
C VAL A 16 -3.52 -24.47 21.80
N SER A 17 -3.02 -24.55 20.56
CA SER A 17 -2.15 -23.54 20.00
C SER A 17 -2.99 -22.28 19.88
N SER A 18 -2.92 -21.38 20.87
CA SER A 18 -3.48 -20.04 20.75
C SER A 18 -2.93 -19.44 19.45
N PRO A 19 -3.78 -18.99 18.51
CA PRO A 19 -3.27 -18.23 17.39
C PRO A 19 -2.66 -16.96 17.97
N THR A 20 -1.35 -16.81 17.84
CA THR A 20 -0.70 -15.52 17.99
C THR A 20 -1.41 -14.59 17.01
N ILE A 21 -2.24 -13.68 17.53
CA ILE A 21 -2.80 -12.59 16.75
C ILE A 21 -1.59 -11.76 16.33
N ALA A 22 -1.07 -12.01 15.12
CA ALA A 22 -0.14 -11.09 14.50
C ALA A 22 -0.87 -9.74 14.46
N LEU A 23 -0.35 -8.74 15.18
CA LEU A 23 -0.81 -7.37 15.05
C LEU A 23 -0.75 -7.03 13.56
N GLN A 24 -1.90 -7.01 12.90
CA GLN A 24 -1.99 -6.53 11.53
C GLN A 24 -1.55 -5.07 11.58
N ASP A 25 -0.50 -4.75 10.84
CA ASP A 25 -0.12 -3.36 10.63
C ASP A 25 -1.38 -2.59 10.18
N PRO A 26 -1.74 -1.48 10.84
CA PRO A 26 -2.99 -0.76 10.57
C PRO A 26 -3.07 -0.22 9.13
N VAL A 27 -1.95 -0.15 8.42
CA VAL A 27 -1.91 0.18 7.00
C VAL A 27 -1.78 -1.13 6.20
N SER A 28 -2.51 -1.27 5.09
CA SER A 28 -2.31 -2.41 4.19
C SER A 28 -1.02 -2.27 3.39
N GLN A 29 -0.46 -3.36 2.86
CA GLN A 29 0.74 -3.24 2.01
C GLN A 29 0.49 -2.40 0.75
N ALA A 30 -0.72 -2.48 0.18
CA ALA A 30 -1.10 -1.67 -0.96
C ALA A 30 -1.14 -0.17 -0.61
N ASP A 31 -1.66 0.17 0.56
CA ASP A 31 -1.67 1.55 1.03
C ASP A 31 -0.27 2.06 1.35
N ARG A 32 0.59 1.23 1.96
CA ARG A 32 2.02 1.56 2.13
C ARG A 32 2.68 1.89 0.81
N ASN A 33 2.52 1.03 -0.19
CA ASN A 33 3.12 1.25 -1.52
C ASN A 33 2.67 2.57 -2.14
N ASP A 34 1.39 2.92 -1.98
CA ASP A 34 0.84 4.17 -2.52
C ASP A 34 1.33 5.39 -1.73
N LEU A 35 1.43 5.30 -0.40
CA LEU A 35 2.01 6.34 0.46
C LEU A 35 3.49 6.62 0.15
N GLU A 36 4.28 5.57 -0.11
CA GLU A 36 5.66 5.70 -0.58
C GLU A 36 5.73 6.45 -1.93
N CYS A 37 4.81 6.15 -2.86
CA CYS A 37 4.75 6.86 -4.13
C CYS A 37 4.29 8.31 -3.97
N ILE A 38 3.35 8.61 -3.06
CA ILE A 38 2.98 10.00 -2.74
C ILE A 38 4.20 10.76 -2.21
N ALA A 39 5.03 10.16 -1.35
CA ALA A 39 6.25 10.80 -0.85
C ALA A 39 7.24 11.16 -1.97
N LEU A 40 7.48 10.22 -2.90
CA LEU A 40 8.30 10.48 -4.09
C LEU A 40 7.77 11.66 -4.90
N PHE A 41 6.48 11.63 -5.24
CA PHE A 41 5.89 12.64 -6.10
C PHE A 41 5.70 13.99 -5.40
N ALA A 42 5.59 14.00 -4.06
CA ALA A 42 5.65 15.22 -3.25
C ALA A 42 7.05 15.84 -3.27
N LEU A 43 8.11 15.03 -3.19
CA LEU A 43 9.47 15.51 -3.36
C LEU A 43 9.68 16.10 -4.76
N MET A 44 9.23 15.41 -5.81
CA MET A 44 9.27 15.95 -7.17
C MET A 44 8.49 17.27 -7.29
N ALA A 45 7.30 17.34 -6.69
CA ALA A 45 6.46 18.55 -6.75
C ALA A 45 7.09 19.78 -6.07
N SER A 46 8.09 19.57 -5.19
CA SER A 46 8.85 20.64 -4.54
C SER A 46 9.88 21.30 -5.46
N ASP A 47 10.29 20.63 -6.54
CA ASP A 47 11.14 21.21 -7.58
C ASP A 47 10.25 21.93 -8.62
N PRO A 48 10.45 23.24 -8.89
CA PRO A 48 9.71 23.96 -9.91
C PRO A 48 9.74 23.32 -11.31
N ALA A 49 10.82 22.61 -11.67
CA ALA A 49 10.93 21.95 -12.97
C ALA A 49 10.02 20.70 -13.07
N GLU A 50 9.73 20.06 -11.93
CA GLU A 50 8.94 18.82 -11.83
C GLU A 50 7.60 19.04 -11.11
N GLN A 51 7.21 20.31 -10.86
CA GLN A 51 6.03 20.63 -10.07
C GLN A 51 4.76 19.96 -10.61
N VAL A 52 4.55 20.03 -11.92
CA VAL A 52 3.36 19.46 -12.57
C VAL A 52 3.40 17.94 -12.58
N SER A 53 4.53 17.34 -12.95
CA SER A 53 4.70 15.88 -13.00
C SER A 53 4.55 15.26 -11.60
N GLY A 54 5.16 15.88 -10.58
CA GLY A 54 5.00 15.55 -9.18
C GLY A 54 3.55 15.67 -8.71
N SER A 55 2.89 16.80 -9.00
CA SER A 55 1.49 17.01 -8.59
C SER A 55 0.55 15.96 -9.20
N VAL A 56 0.72 15.62 -10.48
CA VAL A 56 -0.06 14.57 -11.15
C VAL A 56 0.16 13.20 -10.50
N GLY A 57 1.40 12.85 -10.21
CA GLY A 57 1.73 11.61 -9.51
C GLY A 57 1.09 11.54 -8.12
N MET A 58 1.16 12.62 -7.34
CA MET A 58 0.50 12.69 -6.02
C MET A 58 -1.00 12.46 -6.12
N VAL A 59 -1.68 13.18 -7.03
CA VAL A 59 -3.14 13.07 -7.22
C VAL A 59 -3.54 11.65 -7.59
N TYR A 60 -2.78 10.97 -8.46
CA TYR A 60 -3.08 9.60 -8.85
C TYR A 60 -3.06 8.62 -7.66
N TYR A 61 -2.00 8.64 -6.85
CA TYR A 61 -1.90 7.73 -5.70
C TYR A 61 -2.80 8.13 -4.54
N LEU A 62 -3.08 9.43 -4.35
CA LEU A 62 -4.13 9.87 -3.41
C LEU A 62 -5.50 9.33 -3.84
N GLY A 63 -5.86 9.45 -5.13
CA GLY A 63 -7.12 8.91 -5.64
C GLY A 63 -7.24 7.39 -5.47
N ARG A 64 -6.14 6.64 -5.62
CA ARG A 64 -6.11 5.19 -5.31
C ARG A 64 -6.41 4.91 -3.84
N LEU A 65 -5.83 5.69 -2.93
CA LEU A 65 -6.10 5.56 -1.49
C LEU A 65 -7.55 5.92 -1.15
N GLU A 66 -8.09 6.99 -1.73
CA GLU A 66 -9.50 7.39 -1.56
C GLU A 66 -10.46 6.30 -2.06
N GLY A 67 -10.16 5.69 -3.21
CA GLY A 67 -10.96 4.59 -3.75
C GLY A 67 -10.96 3.34 -2.88
N ARG A 68 -9.83 3.02 -2.23
CA ARG A 68 -9.75 1.88 -1.29
C ARG A 68 -10.27 2.19 0.11
N ASN A 69 -10.16 3.43 0.54
CA ASN A 69 -10.46 3.88 1.91
C ASN A 69 -11.38 5.12 1.88
N PRO A 70 -12.65 4.95 1.47
CA PRO A 70 -13.58 6.07 1.34
C PRO A 70 -13.85 6.76 2.68
N GLY A 71 -14.03 8.09 2.64
CA GLY A 71 -14.33 8.91 3.82
C GLY A 71 -13.14 9.20 4.75
N THR A 72 -11.95 8.69 4.44
CA THR A 72 -10.72 9.01 5.17
C THR A 72 -10.01 10.21 4.54
N ASP A 73 -9.55 11.17 5.36
CA ASP A 73 -8.68 12.27 4.91
C ASP A 73 -7.29 11.73 4.54
N GLN A 74 -7.09 11.38 3.27
CA GLN A 74 -5.86 10.75 2.79
C GLN A 74 -4.66 11.69 2.85
N VAL A 75 -4.87 13.00 2.70
CA VAL A 75 -3.79 13.99 2.81
C VAL A 75 -3.28 14.03 4.25
N ARG A 76 -4.18 14.09 5.23
CA ARG A 76 -3.80 14.03 6.66
C ARG A 76 -3.21 12.68 7.04
N ARG A 77 -3.74 11.58 6.49
CA ARG A 77 -3.18 10.24 6.68
C ARG A 77 -1.75 10.17 6.15
N PHE A 78 -1.49 10.68 4.95
CA PHE A 78 -0.15 10.77 4.37
C PHE A 78 0.79 11.59 5.24
N TYR A 79 0.37 12.79 5.67
CA TYR A 79 1.16 13.61 6.58
C TYR A 79 1.51 12.88 7.88
N THR A 80 0.52 12.22 8.49
CA THR A 80 0.71 11.46 9.73
C THR A 80 1.69 10.31 9.52
N TRP A 81 1.54 9.55 8.43
CA TRP A 81 2.43 8.44 8.07
C TRP A 81 3.85 8.93 7.78
N ALA A 82 4.02 10.00 6.98
CA ALA A 82 5.33 10.54 6.67
C ALA A 82 6.05 11.07 7.92
N SER A 83 5.31 11.64 8.88
CA SER A 83 5.86 12.18 10.13
C SER A 83 6.40 11.12 11.10
N THR A 84 6.15 9.82 10.86
CA THR A 84 6.74 8.75 11.68
C THR A 84 8.18 8.39 11.27
N TYR A 85 8.67 8.96 10.16
CA TYR A 85 10.01 8.72 9.64
C TYR A 85 10.88 9.96 9.87
N THR A 86 12.18 9.73 10.10
CA THR A 86 13.20 10.77 9.98
C THR A 86 13.44 11.14 8.52
N ASP A 87 14.05 12.29 8.26
CA ASP A 87 14.42 12.73 6.90
C ASP A 87 15.32 11.71 6.18
N ALA A 88 16.23 11.06 6.92
CA ALA A 88 17.12 10.05 6.35
C ALA A 88 16.34 8.77 5.98
N GLU A 89 15.39 8.34 6.82
CA GLU A 89 14.59 7.14 6.56
C GLU A 89 13.60 7.35 5.40
N ILE A 90 12.95 8.53 5.34
CA ILE A 90 12.03 8.85 4.25
C ILE A 90 12.79 8.99 2.93
N GLY A 91 13.99 9.59 2.93
CA GLY A 91 14.86 9.66 1.75
C GLY A 91 15.25 8.28 1.23
N ALA A 92 15.73 7.40 2.12
CA ALA A 92 16.09 6.04 1.75
C ALA A 92 14.87 5.22 1.27
N MET A 93 13.68 5.47 1.81
CA MET A 93 12.44 4.86 1.34
C MET A 93 12.08 5.33 -0.08
N ILE A 94 12.14 6.64 -0.33
CA ILE A 94 11.86 7.23 -1.64
C ILE A 94 12.80 6.66 -2.70
N GLU A 95 14.09 6.58 -2.42
CA GLU A 95 15.10 6.00 -3.32
C GLU A 95 14.74 4.55 -3.71
N ARG A 96 14.31 3.73 -2.74
CA ARG A 96 13.88 2.34 -3.00
C ARG A 96 12.56 2.26 -3.77
N ALA A 97 11.61 3.15 -3.48
CA ALA A 97 10.29 3.14 -4.09
C ALA A 97 10.29 3.71 -5.52
N ALA A 98 11.20 4.64 -5.83
CA ALA A 98 11.23 5.39 -7.08
C ALA A 98 11.14 4.53 -8.35
N PRO A 99 11.91 3.43 -8.51
CA PRO A 99 11.82 2.59 -9.70
C PRO A 99 10.44 1.95 -9.89
N ARG A 100 9.77 1.55 -8.79
CA ARG A 100 8.41 0.97 -8.86
C ARG A 100 7.40 2.04 -9.24
N CYS A 101 7.38 3.14 -8.49
CA CYS A 101 6.40 4.22 -8.68
C CYS A 101 6.50 4.84 -10.08
N GLY A 102 7.72 5.02 -10.59
CA GLY A 102 7.97 5.50 -11.96
C GLY A 102 7.49 4.52 -13.03
N ARG A 103 7.74 3.21 -12.86
CA ARG A 103 7.24 2.19 -13.79
C ARG A 103 5.72 2.13 -13.83
N GLU A 104 5.05 2.19 -12.68
CA GLU A 104 3.59 2.20 -12.60
C GLU A 104 2.99 3.39 -13.38
N MET A 105 3.55 4.60 -13.20
CA MET A 105 3.11 5.79 -13.94
C MET A 105 3.42 5.72 -15.43
N GLN A 106 4.59 5.18 -15.81
CA GLN A 106 4.94 4.98 -17.21
C GLN A 106 3.99 3.99 -17.90
N THR A 107 3.68 2.87 -17.23
CA THR A 107 2.72 1.89 -17.75
C THR A 107 1.36 2.53 -17.95
N LEU A 108 0.84 3.25 -16.94
CA LEU A 108 -0.43 3.96 -17.04
C LEU A 108 -0.43 4.97 -18.19
N GLY A 109 0.60 5.81 -18.28
CA GLY A 109 0.72 6.83 -19.34
C GLY A 109 0.75 6.22 -20.74
N ASN A 110 1.50 5.12 -20.93
CA ASN A 110 1.55 4.41 -22.21
C ASN A 110 0.18 3.82 -22.60
N THR A 111 -0.56 3.29 -21.62
CA THR A 111 -1.93 2.82 -21.85
C THR A 111 -2.85 3.96 -22.27
N MET A 112 -2.81 5.10 -21.57
CA MET A 112 -3.63 6.27 -21.89
C MET A 112 -3.33 6.83 -23.29
N ILE A 113 -2.05 6.93 -23.67
CA ILE A 113 -1.63 7.39 -25.00
C ILE A 113 -2.12 6.44 -26.10
N THR A 114 -2.02 5.12 -25.86
CA THR A 114 -2.50 4.11 -26.81
C THR A 114 -4.00 4.27 -27.05
N VAL A 115 -4.80 4.31 -25.99
CA VAL A 115 -6.26 4.47 -26.09
C VAL A 115 -6.64 5.80 -26.75
N GLY A 116 -5.97 6.90 -26.39
CA GLY A 116 -6.23 8.21 -27.00
C GLY A 116 -5.98 8.22 -28.51
N ARG A 117 -4.94 7.51 -28.97
CA ARG A 117 -4.64 7.35 -30.40
C ARG A 117 -5.74 6.58 -31.12
N GLU A 118 -6.18 5.46 -30.55
CA GLU A 118 -7.24 4.62 -31.13
C GLU A 118 -8.55 5.41 -31.28
N MET A 119 -8.91 6.21 -30.27
CA MET A 119 -10.11 7.08 -30.34
C MET A 119 -10.01 8.15 -31.42
N SER A 120 -8.83 8.77 -31.58
CA SER A 120 -8.61 9.83 -32.58
C SER A 120 -8.68 9.34 -34.03
N GLN A 121 -8.42 8.04 -34.26
CA GLN A 121 -8.42 7.42 -35.59
C GLN A 121 -9.76 6.76 -35.95
N GLY A 122 -10.62 6.52 -34.96
CA GLY A 122 -12.00 6.04 -35.14
C GLY A 122 -13.04 7.15 -35.30
N SER A 123 -12.60 8.41 -35.36
CA SER A 123 -13.41 9.62 -35.63
C SER A 123 -13.22 10.08 -37.08
#